data_AF-A0A662ZDI2-F1
#
_entry.id   AF-A0A662ZDI2-F1
#
_cell.length_a   1.000
_cell.length_b   1.000
_cell.length_c   1.000
_cell.angle_alpha   90.00
_cell.angle_beta   90.00
_cell.angle_gamma   90.00
#
_symmetry.space_group_name_H-M   'P 1'
#
loop_
_entity.id
_entity.type
_entity.pdbx_description
1 polymer ?
#
loop_
_entity_poly.entity_id
_entity_poly.type
_entity_poly.pdbx_seq_one_letter_code
_entity_poly.pdbx_strand_id
1 'polypeptide(L)'
;MTIKAKLRLSYFLMIVVSLMLSWSALSSMLKSHDVASYVHTTLVDRYSRTRRTGDLISQIEAQMEKISLGADSRPIVPVIDDLSKQLQLAVDEMQESRYPTEVGAVKQSTKLYLESLNKRVFPALEALDETQAMTYHSVEMIPHYIVIQNNIVKINGYQIEGVTEQSEAMNDTSGIVTVGVVTVVQLIIALFIMFYMPSVIIGNIRNVIRISKVMADGKLNIAIDTARKDEFKALLQSLETMRVSWSKGVEKIQSVSSNIHRQMVEITSSSKVMTDTAQENQSQALTVAAASDEMVSTTSDIAKNCENASVTAEISAQSTTEGISRVNQTIAMLNSQVEKSKQDAAMVEALAQTAQKIGSIVMTIEDIASQTNLLALNAAIEAARAGEAGKGFAVVADEVRALALRTSQSTQEITRIVSQVQLDSNAANDAIQQSVNVLDGISSETSKLTEILNEVTHKVDEVNSQITQIATAAEEQTTATAEISSNMKGITDGSQHLAIQLNDVQNNIRQTEDEIEGLLQVVHQFEI
;
A
#
# COMPACT_ATOMS: atom_id res chain seq x y z
N MET A 1 -44.39 -11.29 25.07
CA MET A 1 -44.64 -9.96 25.65
C MET A 1 -43.30 -9.30 25.93
N THR A 2 -43.10 -8.09 25.45
CA THR A 2 -41.86 -7.33 25.67
C THR A 2 -41.66 -7.03 27.16
N ILE A 3 -40.42 -6.80 27.60
CA ILE A 3 -40.12 -6.47 29.01
C ILE A 3 -40.83 -5.17 29.38
N LYS A 4 -40.86 -4.19 28.47
CA LYS A 4 -41.61 -2.95 28.62
C LYS A 4 -43.11 -3.19 28.84
N ALA A 5 -43.71 -4.14 28.12
CA ALA A 5 -45.13 -4.49 28.30
C ALA A 5 -45.37 -5.16 29.66
N LYS A 6 -44.48 -6.06 30.10
CA LYS A 6 -44.57 -6.70 31.43
C LYS A 6 -44.43 -5.67 32.56
N LEU A 7 -43.48 -4.73 32.44
CA LEU A 7 -43.28 -3.65 33.42
C LEU A 7 -44.49 -2.74 33.51
N ARG A 8 -45.00 -2.25 32.36
CA ARG A 8 -46.20 -1.41 32.32
C ARG A 8 -47.40 -2.11 32.95
N LEU A 9 -47.62 -3.39 32.63
CA LEU A 9 -48.71 -4.16 33.21
C LEU A 9 -48.58 -4.30 34.73
N SER A 10 -47.36 -4.58 35.23
CA SER A 10 -47.11 -4.74 36.66
C SER A 10 -47.33 -3.45 37.47
N TYR A 11 -46.82 -2.31 36.98
CA TYR A 11 -47.04 -1.02 37.63
C TYR A 11 -48.50 -0.56 37.52
N PHE A 12 -49.15 -0.80 36.38
CA PHE A 12 -50.57 -0.51 36.21
C PHE A 12 -51.43 -1.28 37.22
N LEU A 13 -51.17 -2.58 37.41
CA LEU A 13 -51.86 -3.41 38.41
C LEU A 13 -51.66 -2.84 39.82
N MET A 14 -50.44 -2.44 40.17
CA MET A 14 -50.13 -1.85 41.48
C MET A 14 -50.88 -0.53 41.73
N ILE A 15 -50.99 0.32 40.70
CA ILE A 15 -51.76 1.58 40.76
C ILE A 15 -53.25 1.28 40.96
N VAL A 16 -53.81 0.34 40.21
CA VAL A 16 -55.24 -0.03 40.32
C VAL A 16 -55.56 -0.53 41.73
N VAL A 17 -54.73 -1.41 42.30
CA VAL A 17 -54.93 -1.90 43.68
C VAL A 17 -54.80 -0.77 44.71
N SER A 18 -53.85 0.17 44.51
CA SER A 18 -53.68 1.33 45.40
C SER A 18 -54.88 2.28 45.36
N LEU A 19 -55.47 2.49 44.18
CA LEU A 19 -56.70 3.28 44.01
C LEU A 19 -57.89 2.59 44.69
N MET A 20 -58.01 1.27 44.56
CA MET A 20 -59.05 0.50 45.26
C MET A 20 -58.92 0.59 46.79
N LEU A 21 -57.70 0.50 47.33
CA LEU A 21 -57.44 0.71 48.76
C LEU A 21 -57.86 2.10 49.22
N SER A 22 -57.44 3.13 48.48
CA SER A 22 -57.74 4.52 48.81
C SER A 22 -59.24 4.77 48.80
N TRP A 23 -59.95 4.24 47.80
CA TRP A 23 -61.41 4.31 47.71
C TRP A 23 -62.11 3.60 48.88
N SER A 24 -61.68 2.38 49.22
CA SER A 24 -62.24 1.60 50.32
C SER A 24 -62.04 2.29 51.67
N ALA A 25 -60.83 2.80 51.94
CA ALA A 25 -60.53 3.55 53.15
C ALA A 25 -61.37 4.83 53.27
N LEU A 26 -61.48 5.60 52.18
CA LEU A 26 -62.27 6.83 52.15
C LEU A 26 -63.77 6.55 52.38
N SER A 27 -64.31 5.50 51.76
CA SER A 27 -65.70 5.10 51.96
C SER A 27 -65.99 4.69 53.41
N SER A 28 -65.07 3.96 54.05
CA SER A 28 -65.19 3.59 55.46
C SER A 28 -65.16 4.80 56.38
N MET A 29 -64.32 5.79 56.09
CA MET A 29 -64.20 7.03 56.86
C MET A 29 -65.48 7.88 56.78
N LEU A 30 -66.08 8.00 55.58
CA LEU A 30 -67.34 8.73 55.40
C LEU A 30 -68.49 8.12 56.20
N LYS A 31 -68.64 6.78 56.20
CA LYS A 31 -69.66 6.10 57.00
C LYS A 31 -69.48 6.35 58.51
N SER A 32 -68.24 6.30 59.00
CA SER A 32 -67.95 6.55 60.41
C SER A 32 -68.28 7.99 60.82
N HIS A 33 -68.04 8.96 59.93
CA HIS A 33 -68.42 10.35 60.16
C HIS A 33 -69.95 10.52 60.27
N ASP A 34 -70.72 9.91 59.37
CA ASP A 34 -72.19 9.99 59.38
C ASP A 34 -72.79 9.42 60.67
N VAL A 35 -72.29 8.25 61.11
CA VAL A 35 -72.73 7.63 62.39
C VAL A 35 -72.35 8.51 63.58
N ALA A 36 -71.11 9.02 63.63
CA ALA A 36 -70.68 9.90 64.72
C ALA A 36 -71.56 11.16 64.84
N SER A 37 -71.93 11.75 63.69
CA SER A 37 -72.85 12.89 63.61
C SER A 37 -74.26 12.53 64.11
N TYR A 38 -74.77 11.35 63.74
CA TYR A 38 -76.06 10.84 64.20
C TYR A 38 -76.11 10.61 65.72
N VAL A 39 -75.06 10.01 66.28
CA VAL A 39 -74.90 9.76 67.72
C VAL A 39 -74.88 11.08 68.48
N HIS A 40 -74.07 12.04 68.03
CA HIS A 40 -73.96 13.36 68.65
C HIS A 40 -75.32 14.08 68.68
N THR A 41 -75.98 14.19 67.53
CA THR A 41 -77.29 14.86 67.41
C THR A 41 -78.36 14.17 68.28
N THR A 42 -78.32 12.85 68.41
CA THR A 42 -79.36 12.11 69.14
C THR A 42 -79.14 12.12 70.65
N LEU A 43 -77.91 11.91 71.14
CA LEU A 43 -77.63 11.89 72.58
C LEU A 43 -77.43 13.28 73.18
N VAL A 44 -76.72 14.18 72.48
CA VAL A 44 -76.37 15.50 73.02
C VAL A 44 -77.53 16.47 72.90
N ASP A 45 -78.23 16.49 71.76
CA ASP A 45 -79.31 17.47 71.54
C ASP A 45 -80.70 16.92 71.91
N ARG A 46 -81.05 15.72 71.43
CA ARG A 46 -82.43 15.21 71.55
C ARG A 46 -82.73 14.54 72.88
N TYR A 47 -81.81 13.70 73.36
CA TYR A 47 -81.95 13.02 74.63
C TYR A 47 -81.85 14.00 75.80
N SER A 48 -80.94 14.97 75.73
CA SER A 48 -80.83 16.02 76.76
C SER A 48 -82.12 16.83 76.93
N ARG A 49 -82.79 17.21 75.83
CA ARG A 49 -84.09 17.91 75.86
C ARG A 49 -85.17 17.06 76.54
N THR A 50 -85.35 15.82 76.09
CA THR A 50 -86.37 14.91 76.63
C THR A 50 -86.11 14.60 78.12
N ARG A 51 -84.85 14.38 78.49
CA ARG A 51 -84.43 14.17 79.88
C ARG A 51 -84.69 15.40 80.74
N ARG A 52 -84.36 16.60 80.27
CA ARG A 52 -84.62 17.86 80.98
C ARG A 52 -86.10 18.02 81.33
N THR A 53 -87.01 17.71 80.41
CA THR A 53 -88.45 17.72 80.67
C THR A 53 -88.83 16.76 81.81
N GLY A 54 -88.27 15.55 81.80
CA GLY A 54 -88.54 14.53 82.82
C GLY A 54 -87.99 14.91 84.19
N ASP A 55 -86.80 15.52 84.21
CA ASP A 55 -86.17 16.01 85.43
C ASP A 55 -86.95 17.20 86.03
N LEU A 56 -87.46 18.12 85.20
CA LEU A 56 -88.23 19.28 85.65
C LEU A 56 -89.57 18.89 86.28
N ILE A 57 -90.35 18.00 85.63
CA ILE A 57 -91.61 17.52 86.20
C ILE A 57 -91.35 16.71 87.50
N SER A 58 -90.27 15.92 87.56
CA SER A 58 -89.89 15.22 88.80
C SER A 58 -89.50 16.18 89.92
N GLN A 59 -88.84 17.29 89.59
CA GLN A 59 -88.52 18.32 90.57
C GLN A 59 -89.77 19.02 91.11
N ILE A 60 -90.77 19.29 90.26
CA ILE A 60 -92.06 19.82 90.72
C ILE A 60 -92.71 18.83 91.68
N GLU A 61 -92.78 17.56 91.31
CA GLU A 61 -93.32 16.50 92.18
C GLU A 61 -92.56 16.37 93.50
N ALA A 62 -91.23 16.46 93.48
CA ALA A 62 -90.43 16.42 94.70
C ALA A 62 -90.68 17.63 95.62
N GLN A 63 -91.05 18.80 95.07
CA GLN A 63 -91.47 19.94 95.89
C GLN A 63 -92.90 19.76 96.42
N MET A 64 -93.82 19.23 95.62
CA MET A 64 -95.18 18.87 96.06
C MET A 64 -95.15 17.80 97.17
N GLU A 65 -94.24 16.84 97.08
CA GLU A 65 -94.03 15.81 98.11
C GLU A 65 -93.54 16.42 99.43
N LYS A 66 -92.71 17.47 99.42
CA LYS A 66 -92.34 18.17 100.66
C LYS A 66 -93.55 18.83 101.32
N ILE A 67 -94.43 19.43 100.53
CA ILE A 67 -95.68 20.01 101.04
C ILE A 67 -96.56 18.91 101.64
N SER A 68 -96.69 17.75 100.97
CA SER A 68 -97.49 16.62 101.49
C SER A 68 -96.92 16.02 102.79
N LEU A 69 -95.60 16.12 102.99
CA LEU A 69 -94.91 15.72 104.22
C LEU A 69 -94.93 16.79 105.33
N GLY A 70 -95.65 17.90 105.13
CA GLY A 70 -95.88 18.94 106.14
C GLY A 70 -94.88 20.09 106.14
N ALA A 71 -94.14 20.30 105.05
CA ALA A 71 -93.30 21.49 104.90
C ALA A 71 -94.15 22.75 104.60
N ASP A 72 -93.71 23.91 105.09
CA ASP A 72 -94.39 25.20 104.81
C ASP A 72 -94.42 25.45 103.30
N SER A 73 -95.62 25.61 102.76
CA SER A 73 -95.88 25.81 101.34
C SER A 73 -95.40 27.18 100.82
N ARG A 74 -95.30 28.21 101.68
CA ARG A 74 -94.94 29.59 101.28
C ARG A 74 -93.60 29.73 100.55
N PRO A 75 -92.48 29.15 101.02
CA PRO A 75 -91.22 29.19 100.27
C PRO A 75 -91.18 28.24 99.07
N ILE A 76 -92.10 27.27 98.99
CA ILE A 76 -92.07 26.21 97.97
C ILE A 76 -92.87 26.62 96.72
N VAL A 77 -94.00 27.32 96.88
CA VAL A 77 -94.86 27.74 95.76
C VAL A 77 -94.10 28.53 94.68
N PRO A 78 -93.26 29.54 94.99
CA PRO A 78 -92.48 30.25 93.96
C PRO A 78 -91.49 29.36 93.20
N VAL A 79 -90.94 28.33 93.86
CA VAL A 79 -90.03 27.36 93.23
C VAL A 79 -90.80 26.47 92.27
N ILE A 80 -92.00 26.02 92.67
CA ILE A 80 -92.88 25.24 91.80
C ILE A 80 -93.32 26.08 90.59
N ASP A 81 -93.67 27.36 90.78
CA ASP A 81 -94.04 28.26 89.67
C ASP A 81 -92.88 28.44 88.66
N ASP A 82 -91.66 28.68 89.14
CA ASP A 82 -90.48 28.77 88.27
C ASP A 82 -90.20 27.47 87.52
N LEU A 83 -90.24 26.33 88.23
CA LEU A 83 -90.09 25.01 87.60
C LEU A 83 -91.19 24.73 86.58
N SER A 84 -92.43 25.19 86.83
CA SER A 84 -93.55 25.02 85.92
C SER A 84 -93.36 25.79 84.60
N LYS A 85 -92.79 27.00 84.66
CA LYS A 85 -92.42 27.80 83.49
C LYS A 85 -91.27 27.16 82.73
N GLN A 86 -90.26 26.68 83.43
CA GLN A 86 -89.14 25.95 82.81
C GLN A 86 -89.62 24.65 82.15
N LEU A 87 -90.57 23.94 82.78
CA LEU A 87 -91.17 22.73 82.23
C LEU A 87 -91.94 23.03 80.95
N GLN A 88 -92.74 24.10 80.92
CA GLN A 88 -93.44 24.53 79.71
C GLN A 88 -92.45 24.81 78.56
N LEU A 89 -91.36 25.55 78.83
CA LEU A 89 -90.31 25.82 77.84
C LEU A 89 -89.64 24.51 77.34
N ALA A 90 -89.29 23.61 78.25
CA ALA A 90 -88.67 22.34 77.91
C ALA A 90 -89.58 21.45 77.05
N VAL A 91 -90.89 21.46 77.32
CA VAL A 91 -91.90 20.75 76.53
C VAL A 91 -92.11 21.38 75.16
N ASP A 92 -92.07 22.70 75.05
CA ASP A 92 -92.18 23.40 73.76
C ASP A 92 -90.97 23.14 72.86
N GLU A 93 -89.79 22.95 73.44
CA GLU A 93 -88.58 22.51 72.74
C GLU A 93 -88.65 21.05 72.23
N MET A 94 -89.62 20.26 72.69
CA MET A 94 -89.80 18.88 72.20
C MET A 94 -90.35 18.87 70.77
N GLN A 95 -89.64 18.17 69.89
CA GLN A 95 -89.98 18.04 68.48
C GLN A 95 -91.03 16.93 68.28
N GLU A 96 -92.28 17.33 68.04
CA GLU A 96 -93.40 16.40 67.83
C GLU A 96 -93.31 15.63 66.51
N SER A 97 -92.49 16.07 65.55
CA SER A 97 -92.22 15.33 64.32
C SER A 97 -91.52 13.99 64.56
N ARG A 98 -90.93 13.77 65.74
CA ARG A 98 -90.18 12.55 66.08
C ARG A 98 -90.81 11.91 67.31
N TYR A 99 -91.32 10.68 67.15
CA TYR A 99 -92.18 10.01 68.14
C TYR A 99 -93.47 10.80 68.42
N PRO A 100 -94.29 11.08 67.38
CA PRO A 100 -95.44 12.00 67.48
C PRO A 100 -96.46 11.58 68.53
N THR A 101 -96.65 10.27 68.73
CA THR A 101 -97.58 9.74 69.74
C THR A 101 -97.08 10.03 71.15
N GLU A 102 -95.82 9.71 71.44
CA GLU A 102 -95.23 9.86 72.77
C GLU A 102 -94.98 11.33 73.12
N VAL A 103 -94.42 12.12 72.18
CA VAL A 103 -94.18 13.55 72.39
C VAL A 103 -95.51 14.30 72.50
N GLY A 104 -96.50 13.98 71.66
CA GLY A 104 -97.84 14.56 71.76
C GLY A 104 -98.49 14.27 73.11
N ALA A 105 -98.35 13.04 73.63
CA ALA A 105 -98.85 12.67 74.95
C ALA A 105 -98.15 13.43 76.11
N VAL A 106 -96.83 13.65 76.02
CA VAL A 106 -96.08 14.49 76.97
C VAL A 106 -96.57 15.93 76.93
N LYS A 107 -96.70 16.51 75.73
CA LYS A 107 -97.20 17.89 75.55
C LYS A 107 -98.60 18.07 76.11
N GLN A 108 -99.53 17.19 75.75
CA GLN A 108 -100.92 17.24 76.20
C GLN A 108 -101.03 17.05 77.71
N SER A 109 -100.34 16.05 78.27
CA SER A 109 -100.39 15.76 79.71
C SER A 109 -99.72 16.87 80.51
N THR A 110 -98.62 17.45 80.03
CA THR A 110 -97.99 18.61 80.68
C THR A 110 -98.93 19.81 80.70
N LYS A 111 -99.63 20.08 79.59
CA LYS A 111 -100.62 21.16 79.54
C LYS A 111 -101.71 20.98 80.59
N LEU A 112 -102.28 19.76 80.72
CA LEU A 112 -103.31 19.46 81.71
C LEU A 112 -102.76 19.50 83.14
N TYR A 113 -101.56 18.97 83.35
CA TYR A 113 -100.85 19.01 84.63
C TYR A 113 -100.64 20.46 85.12
N LEU A 114 -100.13 21.32 84.24
CA LEU A 114 -99.91 22.74 84.51
C LEU A 114 -101.22 23.51 84.68
N GLU A 115 -102.27 23.12 83.97
CA GLU A 115 -103.59 23.72 84.13
C GLU A 115 -104.19 23.43 85.51
N SER A 116 -104.13 22.18 85.99
CA SER A 116 -104.56 21.82 87.34
C SER A 116 -103.67 22.47 88.42
N LEU A 117 -102.36 22.55 88.19
CA LEU A 117 -101.43 23.25 89.08
C LEU A 117 -101.83 24.73 89.27
N ASN A 118 -102.02 25.45 88.16
CA ASN A 118 -102.28 26.88 88.19
C ASN A 118 -103.71 27.25 88.61
N LYS A 119 -104.72 26.48 88.19
CA LYS A 119 -106.14 26.83 88.43
C LYS A 119 -106.70 26.27 89.74
N ARG A 120 -106.10 25.21 90.29
CA ARG A 120 -106.65 24.51 91.46
C ARG A 120 -105.65 24.42 92.61
N VAL A 121 -104.43 23.95 92.35
CA VAL A 121 -103.45 23.73 93.41
C VAL A 121 -102.89 25.03 93.98
N PHE A 122 -102.40 25.95 93.15
CA PHE A 122 -101.88 27.23 93.64
C PHE A 122 -102.93 28.04 94.43
N PRO A 123 -104.17 28.22 93.95
CA PRO A 123 -105.20 28.92 94.74
C PRO A 123 -105.52 28.23 96.07
N ALA A 124 -105.50 26.90 96.14
CA ALA A 124 -105.73 26.16 97.38
C ALA A 124 -104.56 26.34 98.37
N LEU A 125 -103.31 26.35 97.89
CA LEU A 125 -102.13 26.63 98.71
C LEU A 125 -102.10 28.09 99.20
N GLU A 126 -102.52 29.06 98.37
CA GLU A 126 -102.66 30.47 98.75
C GLU A 126 -103.76 30.69 99.81
N ALA A 127 -104.83 29.91 99.74
CA ALA A 127 -105.90 29.89 100.74
C ALA A 127 -105.54 29.13 102.04
N LEU A 128 -104.32 28.59 102.14
CA LEU A 128 -103.83 27.75 103.24
C LEU A 128 -104.64 26.45 103.43
N ASP A 129 -105.32 25.98 102.38
CA ASP A 129 -106.02 24.68 102.36
C ASP A 129 -105.12 23.61 101.71
N GLU A 130 -104.08 23.22 102.45
CA GLU A 130 -103.10 22.23 101.98
C GLU A 130 -103.75 20.85 101.76
N THR A 131 -104.80 20.51 102.51
CA THR A 131 -105.52 19.22 102.35
C THR A 131 -106.22 19.17 100.99
N GLN A 132 -106.90 20.25 100.60
CA GLN A 132 -107.55 20.34 99.30
C GLN A 132 -106.52 20.42 98.16
N ALA A 133 -105.42 21.17 98.34
CA ALA A 133 -104.33 21.22 97.37
C ALA A 133 -103.72 19.85 97.08
N MET A 134 -103.46 19.05 98.12
CA MET A 134 -102.94 17.68 97.98
C MET A 134 -103.97 16.71 97.38
N THR A 135 -105.27 16.97 97.56
CA THR A 135 -106.33 16.21 96.89
C THR A 135 -106.32 16.48 95.38
N TYR A 136 -106.25 17.74 94.96
CA TYR A 136 -106.12 18.07 93.53
C TYR A 136 -104.82 17.54 92.92
N HIS A 137 -103.71 17.60 93.66
CA HIS A 137 -102.45 17.02 93.23
C HIS A 137 -102.56 15.50 92.99
N SER A 138 -103.04 14.76 93.99
CA SER A 138 -103.13 13.29 93.91
C SER A 138 -104.14 12.80 92.87
N VAL A 139 -105.27 13.50 92.68
CA VAL A 139 -106.35 13.07 91.78
C VAL A 139 -106.18 13.59 90.35
N GLU A 140 -105.71 14.82 90.16
CA GLU A 140 -105.64 15.44 88.83
C GLU A 140 -104.22 15.52 88.27
N MET A 141 -103.21 15.77 89.09
CA MET A 141 -101.85 15.99 88.58
C MET A 141 -101.06 14.68 88.45
N ILE A 142 -101.11 13.80 89.46
CA ILE A 142 -100.35 12.53 89.45
C ILE A 142 -100.64 11.65 88.22
N PRO A 143 -101.89 11.48 87.73
CA PRO A 143 -102.12 10.72 86.50
C PRO A 143 -101.39 11.30 85.28
N HIS A 144 -101.36 12.64 85.15
CA HIS A 144 -100.64 13.29 84.07
C HIS A 144 -99.12 13.20 84.23
N TYR A 145 -98.61 13.29 85.46
CA TYR A 145 -97.20 13.03 85.76
C TYR A 145 -96.75 11.65 85.29
N ILE A 146 -97.54 10.61 85.59
CA ILE A 146 -97.25 9.23 85.18
C ILE A 146 -97.21 9.11 83.65
N VAL A 147 -98.15 9.75 82.94
CA VAL A 147 -98.16 9.74 81.47
C VAL A 147 -96.93 10.46 80.90
N ILE A 148 -96.54 11.60 81.47
CA ILE A 148 -95.34 12.33 81.07
C ILE A 148 -94.10 11.44 81.25
N GLN A 149 -93.90 10.86 82.43
CA GLN A 149 -92.73 10.03 82.73
C GLN A 149 -92.65 8.79 81.86
N ASN A 150 -93.75 8.06 81.70
CA ASN A 150 -93.76 6.84 80.87
C ASN A 150 -93.41 7.13 79.41
N ASN A 151 -93.90 8.25 78.86
CA ASN A 151 -93.58 8.61 77.48
C ASN A 151 -92.16 9.18 77.34
N ILE A 152 -91.64 9.91 78.33
CA ILE A 152 -90.24 10.34 78.37
C ILE A 152 -89.29 9.16 78.39
N VAL A 153 -89.57 8.14 79.21
CA VAL A 153 -88.78 6.89 79.25
C VAL A 153 -88.81 6.18 77.90
N LYS A 154 -89.98 6.09 77.24
CA LYS A 154 -90.09 5.49 75.90
C LYS A 154 -89.30 6.26 74.84
N ILE A 155 -89.45 7.59 74.78
CA ILE A 155 -88.72 8.44 73.83
C ILE A 155 -87.21 8.29 74.02
N ASN A 156 -86.76 8.34 75.27
CA ASN A 156 -85.36 8.13 75.63
C ASN A 156 -84.89 6.72 75.25
N GLY A 157 -85.72 5.70 75.46
CA GLY A 157 -85.49 4.33 75.02
C GLY A 157 -85.28 4.24 73.51
N TYR A 158 -86.18 4.77 72.70
CA TYR A 158 -86.06 4.76 71.24
C TYR A 158 -84.84 5.54 70.73
N GLN A 159 -84.48 6.64 71.39
CA GLN A 159 -83.30 7.42 71.04
C GLN A 159 -82.00 6.65 71.33
N ILE A 160 -81.94 5.97 72.48
CA ILE A 160 -80.80 5.11 72.83
C ILE A 160 -80.74 3.90 71.90
N GLU A 161 -81.87 3.24 71.61
CA GLU A 161 -81.95 2.10 70.72
C GLU A 161 -81.46 2.45 69.30
N GLY A 162 -81.94 3.55 68.72
CA GLY A 162 -81.50 3.99 67.39
C GLY A 162 -80.01 4.40 67.35
N VAL A 163 -79.46 4.89 68.46
CA VAL A 163 -78.01 5.16 68.59
C VAL A 163 -77.23 3.86 68.70
N THR A 164 -77.75 2.89 69.45
CA THR A 164 -77.13 1.57 69.63
C THR A 164 -77.10 0.81 68.31
N GLU A 165 -78.21 0.79 67.56
CA GLU A 165 -78.29 0.16 66.24
C GLU A 165 -77.29 0.77 65.23
N GLN A 166 -77.20 2.09 65.16
CA GLN A 166 -76.24 2.78 64.29
C GLN A 166 -74.79 2.57 64.76
N SER A 167 -74.54 2.50 66.07
CA SER A 167 -73.22 2.21 66.63
C SER A 167 -72.80 0.76 66.41
N GLU A 168 -73.72 -0.20 66.47
CA GLU A 168 -73.48 -1.61 66.13
C GLU A 168 -73.20 -1.78 64.64
N ALA A 169 -73.93 -1.06 63.77
CA ALA A 169 -73.64 -1.03 62.34
C ALA A 169 -72.25 -0.43 62.03
N MET A 170 -71.73 0.47 62.88
CA MET A 170 -70.36 1.00 62.78
C MET A 170 -69.30 0.04 63.34
N ASN A 171 -69.68 -0.85 64.27
CA ASN A 171 -68.81 -1.88 64.81
C ASN A 171 -68.67 -3.10 63.87
N ASP A 172 -69.35 -3.07 62.71
CA ASP A 172 -69.13 -4.07 61.66
C ASP A 172 -67.67 -4.04 61.20
N THR A 173 -66.92 -5.07 61.59
CA THR A 173 -65.47 -5.17 61.37
C THR A 173 -65.13 -5.43 59.89
N SER A 174 -66.15 -5.67 59.04
CA SER A 174 -66.00 -5.98 57.62
C SER A 174 -65.18 -4.93 56.84
N GLY A 175 -65.33 -3.64 57.16
CA GLY A 175 -64.59 -2.54 56.53
C GLY A 175 -63.09 -2.57 56.83
N ILE A 176 -62.72 -2.76 58.10
CA ILE A 176 -61.32 -2.82 58.54
C ILE A 176 -60.63 -4.08 58.01
N VAL A 177 -61.33 -5.22 58.02
CA VAL A 177 -60.80 -6.49 57.45
C VAL A 177 -60.57 -6.35 55.95
N THR A 178 -61.48 -5.72 55.21
CA THR A 178 -61.32 -5.51 53.76
C THR A 178 -60.09 -4.65 53.45
N VAL A 179 -59.91 -3.53 54.16
CA VAL A 179 -58.71 -2.67 53.99
C VAL A 179 -57.43 -3.45 54.35
N GLY A 180 -57.45 -4.25 55.42
CA GLY A 180 -56.33 -5.10 55.81
C GLY A 180 -55.95 -6.14 54.75
N VAL A 181 -56.93 -6.89 54.22
CA VAL A 181 -56.71 -7.92 53.19
C VAL A 181 -56.15 -7.31 51.92
N VAL A 182 -56.74 -6.22 51.42
CA VAL A 182 -56.27 -5.59 50.18
C VAL A 182 -54.86 -5.00 50.38
N THR A 183 -54.51 -4.53 51.58
CA THR A 183 -53.15 -4.06 51.90
C THR A 183 -52.14 -5.21 51.86
N VAL A 184 -52.49 -6.37 52.43
CA VAL A 184 -51.64 -7.57 52.37
C VAL A 184 -51.46 -8.04 50.91
N VAL A 185 -52.54 -8.07 50.12
CA VAL A 185 -52.46 -8.44 48.69
C VAL A 185 -51.57 -7.46 47.92
N GLN A 186 -51.70 -6.16 48.17
CA GLN A 186 -50.83 -5.15 47.56
C GLN A 186 -49.35 -5.38 47.92
N LEU A 187 -49.05 -5.68 49.19
CA LEU A 187 -47.68 -5.99 49.62
C LEU A 187 -47.14 -7.25 48.93
N ILE A 188 -47.94 -8.31 48.81
CA ILE A 188 -47.54 -9.54 48.11
C ILE A 188 -47.23 -9.27 46.65
N ILE A 189 -48.08 -8.50 45.94
CA ILE A 189 -47.86 -8.12 44.54
C ILE A 189 -46.59 -7.28 44.43
N ALA A 190 -46.39 -6.32 45.33
CA ALA A 190 -45.20 -5.46 45.34
C ALA A 190 -43.92 -6.28 45.56
N LEU A 191 -43.91 -7.20 46.53
CA LEU A 191 -42.79 -8.11 46.78
C LEU A 191 -42.54 -9.04 45.59
N PHE A 192 -43.59 -9.58 44.97
CA PHE A 192 -43.46 -10.40 43.78
C PHE A 192 -42.79 -9.61 42.65
N ILE A 193 -43.24 -8.40 42.36
CA ILE A 193 -42.62 -7.53 41.34
C ILE A 193 -41.16 -7.23 41.72
N MET A 194 -40.89 -6.89 43.00
CA MET A 194 -39.57 -6.55 43.52
C MET A 194 -38.55 -7.67 43.33
N PHE A 195 -38.92 -8.94 43.55
CA PHE A 195 -37.98 -10.06 43.39
C PHE A 195 -37.98 -10.66 41.97
N TYR A 196 -39.14 -10.74 41.32
CA TYR A 196 -39.27 -11.41 40.03
C TYR A 196 -38.72 -10.57 38.87
N MET A 197 -39.02 -9.26 38.80
CA MET A 197 -38.60 -8.43 37.66
C MET A 197 -37.06 -8.30 37.53
N PRO A 198 -36.31 -8.02 38.61
CA PRO A 198 -34.86 -7.92 38.51
C PRO A 198 -34.21 -9.25 38.08
N SER A 199 -34.70 -10.40 38.56
CA SER A 199 -34.12 -11.69 38.19
C SER A 199 -34.21 -11.98 36.69
N VAL A 200 -35.32 -11.59 36.05
CA VAL A 200 -35.52 -11.74 34.59
C VAL A 200 -34.58 -10.82 33.80
N ILE A 201 -34.43 -9.55 34.21
CA ILE A 201 -33.59 -8.58 33.50
C ILE A 201 -32.10 -8.91 33.70
N ILE A 202 -31.67 -9.11 34.94
CA ILE A 202 -30.27 -9.39 35.31
C ILE A 202 -29.80 -10.71 34.69
N GLY A 203 -30.66 -11.74 34.65
CA GLY A 203 -30.31 -13.00 33.99
C GLY A 203 -29.93 -12.82 32.51
N ASN A 204 -30.67 -11.96 31.79
CA ASN A 204 -30.40 -11.71 30.37
C ASN A 204 -29.15 -10.85 30.17
N ILE A 205 -28.94 -9.84 31.01
CA ILE A 205 -27.70 -9.05 31.02
C ILE A 205 -26.50 -9.96 31.27
N ARG A 206 -26.60 -10.89 32.22
CA ARG A 206 -25.53 -11.87 32.52
C ARG A 206 -25.23 -12.77 31.33
N ASN A 207 -26.25 -13.17 30.55
CA ASN A 207 -26.05 -13.95 29.33
C ASN A 207 -25.33 -13.13 28.24
N VAL A 208 -25.72 -11.87 28.05
CA VAL A 208 -25.04 -10.96 27.12
C VAL A 208 -23.58 -10.77 27.53
N ILE A 209 -23.31 -10.50 28.81
CA ILE A 209 -21.94 -10.38 29.34
C ILE A 209 -21.14 -11.67 29.08
N ARG A 210 -21.74 -12.84 29.28
CA ARG A 210 -21.09 -14.12 29.00
C ARG A 210 -20.72 -14.26 27.52
N ILE A 211 -21.65 -13.96 26.62
CA ILE A 211 -21.41 -14.01 25.16
C ILE A 211 -20.29 -13.04 24.79
N SER A 212 -20.35 -11.79 25.27
CA SER A 212 -19.31 -10.80 25.02
C SER A 212 -17.95 -11.24 25.55
N LYS A 213 -17.89 -11.92 26.70
CA LYS A 213 -16.65 -12.46 27.25
C LYS A 213 -16.09 -13.60 26.38
N VAL A 214 -16.95 -14.52 25.91
CA VAL A 214 -16.56 -15.60 24.98
C VAL A 214 -15.97 -15.02 23.69
N MET A 215 -16.60 -13.98 23.13
CA MET A 215 -16.06 -13.28 21.95
C MET A 215 -14.75 -12.55 22.24
N ALA A 216 -14.61 -11.93 23.42
CA ALA A 216 -13.39 -11.26 23.85
C ALA A 216 -12.24 -12.24 24.11
N ASP A 217 -12.55 -13.47 24.54
CA ASP A 217 -11.60 -14.58 24.68
C ASP A 217 -11.25 -15.23 23.31
N GLY A 218 -11.68 -14.63 22.20
CA GLY A 218 -11.32 -15.07 20.84
C GLY A 218 -12.23 -16.14 20.24
N LYS A 219 -13.25 -16.62 20.96
CA LYS A 219 -14.14 -17.70 20.49
C LYS A 219 -15.26 -17.15 19.62
N LEU A 220 -14.98 -17.04 18.34
CA LEU A 220 -15.90 -16.55 17.32
C LEU A 220 -16.66 -17.69 16.63
N ASN A 221 -16.26 -18.94 16.75
CA ASN A 221 -16.95 -20.12 16.19
C ASN A 221 -18.35 -20.41 16.78
N ILE A 222 -18.70 -19.81 17.93
CA ILE A 222 -19.98 -20.07 18.62
C ILE A 222 -21.05 -19.06 18.15
N ALA A 223 -22.05 -19.54 17.41
CA ALA A 223 -23.18 -18.72 16.98
C ALA A 223 -24.06 -18.25 18.16
N ILE A 224 -24.49 -17.00 18.11
CA ILE A 224 -25.36 -16.41 19.13
C ILE A 224 -26.83 -16.70 18.79
N ASP A 225 -27.57 -17.32 19.73
CA ASP A 225 -29.01 -17.53 19.57
C ASP A 225 -29.77 -16.19 19.63
N THR A 226 -30.46 -15.87 18.53
CA THR A 226 -31.23 -14.64 18.34
C THR A 226 -32.75 -14.87 18.29
N ALA A 227 -33.24 -16.05 18.65
CA ALA A 227 -34.65 -16.44 18.52
C ALA A 227 -35.63 -15.66 19.45
N ARG A 228 -35.12 -14.80 20.33
CA ARG A 228 -35.94 -14.01 21.27
C ARG A 228 -36.87 -13.04 20.56
N LYS A 229 -37.94 -12.66 21.26
CA LYS A 229 -38.98 -11.73 20.78
C LYS A 229 -39.15 -10.48 21.66
N ASP A 230 -38.21 -10.25 22.59
CA ASP A 230 -38.19 -9.07 23.44
C ASP A 230 -37.10 -8.08 23.01
N GLU A 231 -36.93 -7.00 23.76
CA GLU A 231 -36.00 -5.91 23.46
C GLU A 231 -34.54 -6.37 23.36
N PHE A 232 -34.18 -7.50 24.00
CA PHE A 232 -32.85 -8.09 23.90
C PHE A 232 -32.58 -8.77 22.55
N LYS A 233 -33.62 -9.05 21.74
CA LYS A 233 -33.45 -9.61 20.39
C LYS A 233 -32.52 -8.72 19.55
N ALA A 234 -32.79 -7.42 19.49
CA ALA A 234 -32.01 -6.48 18.70
C ALA A 234 -30.55 -6.46 19.16
N LEU A 235 -30.32 -6.48 20.49
CA LEU A 235 -28.97 -6.53 21.06
C LEU A 235 -28.22 -7.82 20.66
N LEU A 236 -28.85 -8.99 20.77
CA LEU A 236 -28.24 -10.26 20.37
C LEU A 236 -27.98 -10.33 18.86
N GLN A 237 -28.87 -9.78 18.03
CA GLN A 237 -28.67 -9.68 16.58
C GLN A 237 -27.50 -8.77 16.19
N SER A 238 -27.34 -7.64 16.89
CA SER A 238 -26.18 -6.76 16.71
C SER A 238 -24.88 -7.45 17.12
N LEU A 239 -24.88 -8.20 18.25
CA LEU A 239 -23.72 -8.98 18.67
C LEU A 239 -23.37 -10.10 17.68
N GLU A 240 -24.37 -10.79 17.12
CA GLU A 240 -24.14 -11.82 16.10
C GLU A 240 -23.56 -11.23 14.81
N THR A 241 -24.09 -10.09 14.36
CA THR A 241 -23.53 -9.35 13.22
C THR A 241 -22.06 -8.97 13.49
N MET A 242 -21.74 -8.52 14.71
CA MET A 242 -20.37 -8.20 15.12
C MET A 242 -19.48 -9.44 15.11
N ARG A 243 -19.94 -10.56 15.69
CA ARG A 243 -19.22 -11.85 15.70
C ARG A 243 -18.89 -12.32 14.29
N VAL A 244 -19.88 -12.35 13.39
CA VAL A 244 -19.69 -12.76 11.99
C VAL A 244 -18.71 -11.83 11.27
N SER A 245 -18.81 -10.53 11.50
CA SER A 245 -17.91 -9.56 10.87
C SER A 245 -16.47 -9.72 11.34
N TRP A 246 -16.26 -9.94 12.65
CA TRP A 246 -14.94 -10.24 13.20
C TRP A 246 -14.40 -11.58 12.70
N SER A 247 -15.21 -12.63 12.67
CA SER A 247 -14.84 -13.95 12.16
C SER A 247 -14.33 -13.86 10.72
N LYS A 248 -15.09 -13.21 9.84
CA LYS A 248 -14.66 -12.95 8.44
C LYS A 248 -13.40 -12.09 8.35
N GLY A 249 -13.24 -11.13 9.25
CA GLY A 249 -12.04 -10.30 9.33
C GLY A 249 -10.79 -11.13 9.65
N VAL A 250 -10.89 -12.00 10.67
CA VAL A 250 -9.81 -12.91 11.09
C VAL A 250 -9.48 -13.90 9.96
N GLU A 251 -10.48 -14.54 9.33
CA GLU A 251 -10.28 -15.42 8.16
C GLU A 251 -9.57 -14.70 7.01
N LYS A 252 -9.95 -13.44 6.74
CA LYS A 252 -9.32 -12.64 5.68
C LYS A 252 -7.86 -12.36 6.02
N ILE A 253 -7.55 -12.05 7.28
CA ILE A 253 -6.16 -11.84 7.72
C ILE A 253 -5.35 -13.14 7.59
N GLN A 254 -5.89 -14.29 7.97
CA GLN A 254 -5.22 -15.60 7.78
C GLN A 254 -4.90 -15.84 6.29
N SER A 255 -5.88 -15.64 5.42
CA SER A 255 -5.72 -15.82 3.98
C SER A 255 -4.69 -14.86 3.37
N VAL A 256 -4.73 -13.58 3.74
CA VAL A 256 -3.76 -12.58 3.27
C VAL A 256 -2.36 -12.90 3.78
N SER A 257 -2.21 -13.24 5.06
CA SER A 257 -0.92 -13.59 5.66
C SER A 257 -0.28 -14.81 4.98
N SER A 258 -1.07 -15.85 4.72
CA SER A 258 -0.62 -17.04 3.98
C SER A 258 -0.21 -16.71 2.54
N ASN A 259 -0.92 -15.80 1.86
CA ASN A 259 -0.53 -15.34 0.52
C ASN A 259 0.78 -14.56 0.55
N ILE A 260 0.97 -13.66 1.51
CA ILE A 260 2.22 -12.90 1.64
C ILE A 260 3.38 -13.87 1.94
N HIS A 261 3.19 -14.85 2.82
CA HIS A 261 4.22 -15.87 3.08
C HIS A 261 4.63 -16.62 1.81
N ARG A 262 3.68 -17.06 0.98
CA ARG A 262 3.99 -17.68 -0.33
C ARG A 262 4.78 -16.74 -1.25
N GLN A 263 4.40 -15.47 -1.31
CA GLN A 263 5.13 -14.46 -2.09
C GLN A 263 6.55 -14.25 -1.56
N MET A 264 6.77 -14.25 -0.25
CA MET A 264 8.11 -14.13 0.34
C MET A 264 9.03 -15.30 -0.05
N VAL A 265 8.49 -16.53 -0.12
CA VAL A 265 9.23 -17.70 -0.62
C VAL A 265 9.64 -17.51 -2.09
N GLU A 266 8.74 -17.02 -2.94
CA GLU A 266 9.04 -16.72 -4.35
C GLU A 266 10.09 -15.61 -4.51
N ILE A 267 9.99 -14.54 -3.72
CA ILE A 267 10.99 -13.45 -3.71
C ILE A 267 12.34 -13.97 -3.22
N THR A 268 12.37 -14.84 -2.21
CA THR A 268 13.62 -15.47 -1.73
C THR A 268 14.30 -16.27 -2.83
N SER A 269 13.53 -17.12 -3.53
CA SER A 269 14.04 -17.90 -4.66
C SER A 269 14.57 -16.99 -5.78
N SER A 270 13.83 -15.93 -6.11
CA SER A 270 14.22 -14.98 -7.15
C SER A 270 15.48 -14.20 -6.78
N SER A 271 15.59 -13.75 -5.52
CA SER A 271 16.76 -13.05 -4.99
C SER A 271 18.01 -13.93 -5.04
N LYS A 272 17.87 -15.23 -4.73
CA LYS A 272 18.96 -16.20 -4.85
C LYS A 272 19.44 -16.33 -6.29
N VAL A 273 18.53 -16.52 -7.25
CA VAL A 273 18.88 -16.60 -8.68
C VAL A 273 19.57 -15.32 -9.14
N MET A 274 19.08 -14.14 -8.72
CA MET A 274 19.73 -12.87 -9.05
C MET A 274 21.14 -12.75 -8.46
N THR A 275 21.37 -13.31 -7.27
CA THR A 275 22.69 -13.30 -6.63
C THR A 275 23.68 -14.16 -7.41
N ASP A 276 23.25 -15.37 -7.79
CA ASP A 276 24.06 -16.29 -8.59
C ASP A 276 24.40 -15.66 -9.96
N THR A 277 23.41 -15.04 -10.63
CA THR A 277 23.61 -14.32 -11.90
C THR A 277 24.54 -13.12 -11.75
N ALA A 278 24.44 -12.35 -10.67
CA ALA A 278 25.34 -11.22 -10.41
C ALA A 278 26.79 -11.71 -10.28
N GLN A 279 27.01 -12.81 -9.58
CA GLN A 279 28.34 -13.40 -9.43
C GLN A 279 28.88 -13.98 -10.75
N GLU A 280 28.03 -14.59 -11.56
CA GLU A 280 28.40 -15.05 -12.89
C GLU A 280 28.79 -13.89 -13.81
N ASN A 281 27.98 -12.82 -13.85
CA ASN A 281 28.29 -11.60 -14.61
C ASN A 281 29.62 -10.98 -14.17
N GLN A 282 29.89 -10.94 -12.86
CA GLN A 282 31.15 -10.45 -12.34
C GLN A 282 32.34 -11.29 -12.86
N SER A 283 32.22 -12.62 -12.83
CA SER A 283 33.26 -13.53 -13.32
C SER A 283 33.48 -13.38 -14.83
N GLN A 284 32.41 -13.25 -15.60
CA GLN A 284 32.48 -13.05 -17.05
C GLN A 284 33.13 -11.69 -17.37
N ALA A 285 32.75 -10.63 -16.67
CA ALA A 285 33.34 -9.31 -16.85
C ALA A 285 34.84 -9.29 -16.55
N LEU A 286 35.28 -9.96 -15.49
CA LEU A 286 36.71 -10.13 -15.17
C LEU A 286 37.47 -10.88 -16.28
N THR A 287 36.84 -11.90 -16.86
CA THR A 287 37.44 -12.67 -17.97
C THR A 287 37.59 -11.81 -19.22
N VAL A 288 36.58 -11.02 -19.57
CA VAL A 288 36.64 -10.09 -20.71
C VAL A 288 37.65 -8.97 -20.46
N ALA A 289 37.74 -8.45 -19.23
CA ALA A 289 38.75 -7.46 -18.86
C ALA A 289 40.17 -8.01 -19.04
N ALA A 290 40.45 -9.24 -18.57
CA ALA A 290 41.74 -9.88 -18.77
C ALA A 290 42.07 -10.10 -20.26
N ALA A 291 41.10 -10.55 -21.06
CA ALA A 291 41.29 -10.68 -22.51
C ALA A 291 41.51 -9.32 -23.19
N SER A 292 40.90 -8.25 -22.68
CA SER A 292 41.11 -6.88 -23.17
C SER A 292 42.53 -6.41 -22.86
N ASP A 293 43.07 -6.69 -21.67
CA ASP A 293 44.46 -6.37 -21.34
C ASP A 293 45.45 -7.10 -22.25
N GLU A 294 45.20 -8.37 -22.58
CA GLU A 294 45.99 -9.13 -23.56
C GLU A 294 45.87 -8.53 -24.97
N MET A 295 44.67 -8.07 -25.36
CA MET A 295 44.45 -7.38 -26.63
C MET A 295 45.21 -6.04 -26.71
N VAL A 296 45.32 -5.27 -25.62
CA VAL A 296 46.16 -4.07 -25.59
C VAL A 296 47.63 -4.42 -25.85
N SER A 297 48.14 -5.46 -25.20
CA SER A 297 49.53 -5.90 -25.40
C SER A 297 49.79 -6.31 -26.85
N THR A 298 48.93 -7.15 -27.42
CA THR A 298 49.08 -7.63 -28.81
C THR A 298 48.94 -6.50 -29.83
N THR A 299 48.06 -5.54 -29.58
CA THR A 299 47.88 -4.37 -30.46
C THR A 299 49.09 -3.43 -30.40
N SER A 300 49.71 -3.28 -29.23
CA SER A 300 50.98 -2.56 -29.08
C SER A 300 52.12 -3.24 -29.85
N ASP A 301 52.19 -4.58 -29.83
CA ASP A 301 53.16 -5.33 -30.63
C ASP A 301 52.91 -5.17 -32.14
N ILE A 302 51.64 -5.13 -32.58
CA ILE A 302 51.29 -4.84 -33.99
C ILE A 302 51.78 -3.45 -34.39
N ALA A 303 51.52 -2.40 -33.58
CA ALA A 303 51.96 -1.05 -33.88
C ALA A 303 53.50 -0.97 -34.01
N LYS A 304 54.23 -1.64 -33.12
CA LYS A 304 55.70 -1.73 -33.18
C LYS A 304 56.20 -2.48 -34.42
N ASN A 305 55.50 -3.54 -34.82
CA ASN A 305 55.81 -4.29 -36.04
C ASN A 305 55.57 -3.43 -37.29
N CYS A 306 54.51 -2.61 -37.31
CA CYS A 306 54.26 -1.64 -38.37
C CYS A 306 55.37 -0.60 -38.46
N GLU A 307 55.82 -0.04 -37.34
CA GLU A 307 56.95 0.92 -37.31
C GLU A 307 58.21 0.29 -37.94
N ASN A 308 58.58 -0.91 -37.50
CA ASN A 308 59.73 -1.64 -38.04
C ASN A 308 59.58 -1.96 -39.54
N ALA A 309 58.37 -2.35 -39.96
CA ALA A 309 58.09 -2.65 -41.37
C ALA A 309 58.17 -1.39 -42.24
N SER A 310 57.70 -0.24 -41.73
CA SER A 310 57.79 1.05 -42.43
C SER A 310 59.25 1.47 -42.63
N VAL A 311 60.09 1.36 -41.59
CA VAL A 311 61.54 1.60 -41.70
C VAL A 311 62.18 0.67 -42.74
N THR A 312 61.81 -0.62 -42.74
CA THR A 312 62.34 -1.60 -43.71
C THR A 312 61.91 -1.29 -45.14
N ALA A 313 60.66 -0.86 -45.33
CA ALA A 313 60.15 -0.42 -46.63
C ALA A 313 60.91 0.82 -47.13
N GLU A 314 61.16 1.81 -46.26
CA GLU A 314 61.90 3.02 -46.61
C GLU A 314 63.35 2.71 -47.01
N ILE A 315 64.04 1.84 -46.27
CA ILE A 315 65.38 1.35 -46.63
C ILE A 315 65.36 0.63 -47.99
N SER A 316 64.31 -0.16 -48.27
CA SER A 316 64.16 -0.87 -49.54
C SER A 316 63.90 0.08 -50.71
N ALA A 317 63.09 1.12 -50.51
CA ALA A 317 62.86 2.18 -51.50
C ALA A 317 64.15 2.95 -51.81
N GLN A 318 64.92 3.30 -50.77
CA GLN A 318 66.22 3.97 -50.94
C GLN A 318 67.21 3.09 -51.72
N SER A 319 67.30 1.80 -51.37
CA SER A 319 68.17 0.84 -52.05
C SER A 319 67.78 0.63 -53.51
N THR A 320 66.49 0.59 -53.80
CA THR A 320 65.96 0.47 -55.17
C THR A 320 66.26 1.72 -55.98
N THR A 321 66.09 2.91 -55.39
CA THR A 321 66.42 4.20 -56.01
C THR A 321 67.91 4.30 -56.33
N GLU A 322 68.79 3.87 -55.42
CA GLU A 322 70.22 3.79 -55.71
C GLU A 322 70.49 2.80 -56.85
N GLY A 323 69.85 1.63 -56.85
CA GLY A 323 69.92 0.64 -57.92
C GLY A 323 69.57 1.23 -59.29
N ILE A 324 68.45 1.96 -59.39
CA ILE A 324 68.03 2.66 -60.62
C ILE A 324 69.11 3.65 -61.07
N SER A 325 69.70 4.41 -60.14
CA SER A 325 70.78 5.35 -60.46
C SER A 325 72.01 4.65 -61.05
N ARG A 326 72.45 3.52 -60.46
CA ARG A 326 73.57 2.71 -60.96
C ARG A 326 73.30 2.11 -62.33
N VAL A 327 72.08 1.64 -62.57
CA VAL A 327 71.66 1.09 -63.86
C VAL A 327 71.67 2.18 -64.93
N ASN A 328 71.13 3.37 -64.65
CA ASN A 328 71.19 4.51 -65.57
C ASN A 328 72.63 4.95 -65.88
N GLN A 329 73.53 4.95 -64.89
CA GLN A 329 74.96 5.17 -65.13
C GLN A 329 75.56 4.11 -66.06
N THR A 330 75.17 2.84 -65.89
CA THR A 330 75.62 1.73 -66.75
C THR A 330 75.14 1.90 -68.19
N ILE A 331 73.89 2.31 -68.40
CA ILE A 331 73.35 2.62 -69.74
C ILE A 331 74.17 3.75 -70.39
N ALA A 332 74.50 4.81 -69.65
CA ALA A 332 75.30 5.90 -70.16
C ALA A 332 76.72 5.45 -70.59
N MET A 333 77.36 4.57 -69.80
CA MET A 333 78.65 3.98 -70.16
C MET A 333 78.55 3.08 -71.41
N LEU A 334 77.50 2.27 -71.52
CA LEU A 334 77.26 1.42 -72.68
C LEU A 334 77.08 2.25 -73.95
N ASN A 335 76.26 3.31 -73.90
CA ASN A 335 76.07 4.20 -75.04
C ASN A 335 77.38 4.86 -75.48
N SER A 336 78.22 5.29 -74.51
CA SER A 336 79.55 5.81 -74.81
C SER A 336 80.46 4.76 -75.47
N GLN A 337 80.37 3.50 -75.03
CA GLN A 337 81.16 2.39 -75.59
C GLN A 337 80.71 2.01 -77.00
N VAL A 338 79.41 2.08 -77.27
CA VAL A 338 78.84 1.89 -78.63
C VAL A 338 79.39 2.95 -79.57
N GLU A 339 79.36 4.22 -79.19
CA GLU A 339 79.92 5.30 -80.03
C GLU A 339 81.42 5.15 -80.24
N LYS A 340 82.17 4.74 -79.20
CA LYS A 340 83.59 4.46 -79.32
C LYS A 340 83.87 3.30 -80.30
N SER A 341 83.08 2.24 -80.22
CA SER A 341 83.21 1.07 -81.11
C SER A 341 82.89 1.44 -82.57
N LYS A 342 81.88 2.27 -82.82
CA LYS A 342 81.59 2.81 -84.17
C LYS A 342 82.75 3.63 -84.71
N GLN A 343 83.39 4.45 -83.87
CA GLN A 343 84.56 5.21 -84.27
C GLN A 343 85.74 4.30 -84.63
N ASP A 344 85.97 3.24 -83.85
CA ASP A 344 87.03 2.27 -84.10
C ASP A 344 86.76 1.48 -85.40
N ALA A 345 85.50 1.10 -85.67
CA ALA A 345 85.09 0.51 -86.95
C ALA A 345 85.45 1.40 -88.15
N ALA A 346 85.14 2.70 -88.06
CA ALA A 346 85.47 3.66 -89.11
C ALA A 346 86.99 3.81 -89.33
N MET A 347 87.80 3.71 -88.27
CA MET A 347 89.27 3.72 -88.38
C MET A 347 89.78 2.45 -89.07
N VAL A 348 89.24 1.29 -88.72
CA VAL A 348 89.59 0.00 -89.35
C VAL A 348 89.17 -0.04 -90.82
N GLU A 349 87.99 0.50 -91.15
CA GLU A 349 87.54 0.64 -92.54
C GLU A 349 88.49 1.55 -93.35
N ALA A 350 88.90 2.68 -92.78
CA ALA A 350 89.88 3.56 -93.42
C ALA A 350 91.24 2.87 -93.64
N LEU A 351 91.67 2.00 -92.72
CA LEU A 351 92.87 1.17 -92.87
C LEU A 351 92.72 0.16 -94.01
N ALA A 352 91.57 -0.52 -94.09
CA ALA A 352 91.26 -1.46 -95.17
C ALA A 352 91.28 -0.77 -96.55
N GLN A 353 90.67 0.41 -96.66
CA GLN A 353 90.69 1.23 -97.88
C GLN A 353 92.10 1.69 -98.26
N THR A 354 92.92 2.06 -97.26
CA THR A 354 94.31 2.47 -97.48
C THR A 354 95.15 1.28 -97.96
N ALA A 355 94.98 0.10 -97.36
CA ALA A 355 95.62 -1.12 -97.81
C ALA A 355 95.19 -1.49 -99.23
N GLN A 356 93.94 -1.30 -99.62
CA GLN A 356 93.47 -1.50 -100.99
C GLN A 356 94.15 -0.56 -101.99
N LYS A 357 94.30 0.73 -101.64
CA LYS A 357 95.04 1.70 -102.46
C LYS A 357 96.51 1.28 -102.61
N ILE A 358 97.18 0.89 -101.53
CA ILE A 358 98.56 0.39 -101.59
C ILE A 358 98.63 -0.84 -102.50
N GLY A 359 97.71 -1.79 -102.39
CA GLY A 359 97.64 -2.97 -103.24
C GLY A 359 97.56 -2.61 -104.74
N SER A 360 96.74 -1.62 -105.10
CA SER A 360 96.65 -1.13 -106.49
C SER A 360 97.94 -0.52 -107.02
N ILE A 361 98.68 0.23 -106.17
CA ILE A 361 99.97 0.81 -106.52
C ILE A 361 101.00 -0.31 -106.70
N VAL A 362 101.03 -1.28 -105.79
CA VAL A 362 101.96 -2.41 -105.83
C VAL A 362 101.73 -3.28 -107.08
N MET A 363 100.47 -3.51 -107.49
CA MET A 363 100.17 -4.16 -108.78
C MET A 363 100.71 -3.35 -109.97
N THR A 364 100.57 -2.02 -109.95
CA THR A 364 101.13 -1.16 -111.01
C THR A 364 102.67 -1.26 -111.06
N ILE A 365 103.33 -1.34 -109.90
CA ILE A 365 104.79 -1.52 -109.83
C ILE A 365 105.19 -2.91 -110.33
N GLU A 366 104.42 -3.96 -110.02
CA GLU A 366 104.62 -5.31 -110.57
C GLU A 366 104.53 -5.30 -112.09
N ASP A 367 103.51 -4.64 -112.65
CA ASP A 367 103.33 -4.50 -114.10
C ASP A 367 104.52 -3.77 -114.73
N ILE A 368 104.99 -2.66 -114.12
CA ILE A 368 106.19 -1.93 -114.57
C ILE A 368 107.44 -2.81 -114.47
N ALA A 369 107.62 -3.54 -113.38
CA ALA A 369 108.76 -4.44 -113.19
C ALA A 369 108.76 -5.58 -114.22
N SER A 370 107.60 -6.16 -114.51
CA SER A 370 107.41 -7.18 -115.55
C SER A 370 107.70 -6.65 -116.95
N GLN A 371 107.19 -5.45 -117.28
CA GLN A 371 107.51 -4.76 -118.54
C GLN A 371 109.00 -4.41 -118.64
N THR A 372 109.62 -3.96 -117.55
CA THR A 372 111.05 -3.63 -117.49
C THR A 372 111.90 -4.88 -117.67
N ASN A 373 111.51 -6.01 -117.08
CA ASN A 373 112.16 -7.31 -117.28
C ASN A 373 112.07 -7.77 -118.75
N LEU A 374 110.92 -7.58 -119.41
CA LEU A 374 110.75 -7.86 -120.84
C LEU A 374 111.57 -6.92 -121.74
N LEU A 375 111.60 -5.62 -121.45
CA LEU A 375 112.42 -4.64 -122.16
C LEU A 375 113.91 -4.95 -122.00
N ALA A 376 114.35 -5.27 -120.78
CA ALA A 376 115.72 -5.65 -120.47
C ALA A 376 116.12 -6.96 -121.17
N LEU A 377 115.22 -7.96 -121.22
CA LEU A 377 115.44 -9.19 -121.97
C LEU A 377 115.63 -8.92 -123.47
N ASN A 378 114.76 -8.08 -124.06
CA ASN A 378 114.89 -7.69 -125.47
C ASN A 378 116.20 -6.92 -125.73
N ALA A 379 116.61 -6.05 -124.81
CA ALA A 379 117.88 -5.33 -124.89
C ALA A 379 119.10 -6.27 -124.75
N ALA A 380 119.04 -7.26 -123.86
CA ALA A 380 120.10 -8.26 -123.70
C ALA A 380 120.25 -9.14 -124.94
N ILE A 381 119.14 -9.52 -125.58
CA ILE A 381 119.12 -10.25 -126.86
C ILE A 381 119.78 -9.42 -127.97
N GLU A 382 119.42 -8.14 -128.11
CA GLU A 382 119.98 -7.30 -129.17
C GLU A 382 121.45 -6.91 -128.90
N ALA A 383 121.84 -6.77 -127.63
CA ALA A 383 123.24 -6.60 -127.24
C ALA A 383 124.10 -7.83 -127.55
N ALA A 384 123.58 -9.05 -127.36
CA ALA A 384 124.24 -10.28 -127.78
C ALA A 384 124.38 -10.36 -129.31
N ARG A 385 123.40 -9.82 -130.04
CA ARG A 385 123.37 -9.76 -131.51
C ARG A 385 124.41 -8.80 -132.10
N ALA A 386 124.78 -7.75 -131.38
CA ALA A 386 125.81 -6.77 -131.77
C ALA A 386 127.27 -7.26 -131.52
N GLY A 387 127.47 -8.46 -130.96
CA GLY A 387 128.79 -9.07 -130.77
C GLY A 387 129.72 -8.28 -129.83
N GLU A 388 131.01 -8.16 -130.17
CA GLU A 388 132.03 -7.47 -129.35
C GLU A 388 131.66 -6.01 -129.01
N ALA A 389 130.96 -5.29 -129.92
CA ALA A 389 130.53 -3.91 -129.69
C ALA A 389 129.38 -3.78 -128.66
N GLY A 390 128.64 -4.87 -128.41
CA GLY A 390 127.48 -4.90 -127.51
C GLY A 390 127.77 -5.34 -126.08
N LYS A 391 129.00 -5.78 -125.75
CA LYS A 391 129.35 -6.34 -124.43
C LYS A 391 129.01 -5.42 -123.26
N GLY A 392 129.28 -4.12 -123.37
CA GLY A 392 128.94 -3.15 -122.32
C GLY A 392 127.43 -2.98 -122.13
N PHE A 393 126.66 -3.02 -123.22
CA PHE A 393 125.20 -2.95 -123.18
C PHE A 393 124.55 -4.24 -122.63
N ALA A 394 125.13 -5.41 -122.92
CA ALA A 394 124.64 -6.69 -122.40
C ALA A 394 124.72 -6.75 -120.87
N VAL A 395 125.83 -6.27 -120.28
CA VAL A 395 126.00 -6.21 -118.81
C VAL A 395 124.97 -5.28 -118.16
N VAL A 396 124.70 -4.11 -118.77
CA VAL A 396 123.67 -3.20 -118.27
C VAL A 396 122.27 -3.80 -118.40
N ALA A 397 121.98 -4.48 -119.51
CA ALA A 397 120.69 -5.13 -119.73
C ALA A 397 120.44 -6.28 -118.72
N ASP A 398 121.45 -7.11 -118.43
CA ASP A 398 121.34 -8.15 -117.41
C ASP A 398 121.20 -7.58 -115.99
N GLU A 399 121.87 -6.48 -115.66
CA GLU A 399 121.72 -5.80 -114.37
C GLU A 399 120.31 -5.17 -114.21
N VAL A 400 119.78 -4.55 -115.27
CA VAL A 400 118.39 -4.04 -115.29
C VAL A 400 117.39 -5.19 -115.18
N ARG A 401 117.65 -6.34 -115.82
CA ARG A 401 116.83 -7.55 -115.72
C ARG A 401 116.82 -8.11 -114.30
N ALA A 402 117.99 -8.21 -113.68
CA ALA A 402 118.12 -8.65 -112.29
C ALA A 402 117.40 -7.70 -111.31
N LEU A 403 117.50 -6.39 -111.53
CA LEU A 403 116.79 -5.38 -110.74
C LEU A 403 115.27 -5.48 -110.91
N ALA A 404 114.78 -5.72 -112.13
CA ALA A 404 113.36 -5.90 -112.42
C ALA A 404 112.80 -7.17 -111.76
N LEU A 405 113.53 -8.29 -111.81
CA LEU A 405 113.21 -9.53 -111.09
C LEU A 405 113.16 -9.33 -109.57
N ARG A 406 114.15 -8.61 -109.00
CA ARG A 406 114.19 -8.31 -107.56
C ARG A 406 113.05 -7.36 -107.13
N THR A 407 112.68 -6.44 -108.02
CA THR A 407 111.53 -5.54 -107.83
C THR A 407 110.24 -6.36 -107.80
N SER A 408 110.04 -7.27 -108.79
CA SER A 408 108.88 -8.17 -108.87
C SER A 408 108.74 -9.07 -107.63
N GLN A 409 109.84 -9.65 -107.15
CA GLN A 409 109.83 -10.42 -105.90
C GLN A 409 109.41 -9.58 -104.68
N SER A 410 109.89 -8.34 -104.59
CA SER A 410 109.54 -7.43 -103.48
C SER A 410 108.08 -6.98 -103.55
N THR A 411 107.55 -6.68 -104.73
CA THR A 411 106.14 -6.34 -104.94
C THR A 411 105.22 -7.53 -104.66
N GLN A 412 105.61 -8.76 -104.98
CA GLN A 412 104.86 -9.96 -104.57
C GLN A 412 104.82 -10.13 -103.04
N GLU A 413 105.94 -9.88 -102.35
CA GLU A 413 105.98 -9.91 -100.88
C GLU A 413 105.11 -8.81 -100.26
N ILE A 414 105.19 -7.57 -100.77
CA ILE A 414 104.32 -6.46 -100.33
C ILE A 414 102.86 -6.79 -100.63
N THR A 415 102.54 -7.39 -101.78
CA THR A 415 101.17 -7.82 -102.12
C THR A 415 100.63 -8.80 -101.08
N ARG A 416 101.45 -9.77 -100.64
CA ARG A 416 101.07 -10.71 -99.57
C ARG A 416 100.80 -9.99 -98.25
N ILE A 417 101.66 -9.04 -97.86
CA ILE A 417 101.48 -8.26 -96.62
C ILE A 417 100.21 -7.41 -96.70
N VAL A 418 99.99 -6.72 -97.81
CA VAL A 418 98.80 -5.88 -98.03
C VAL A 418 97.52 -6.71 -98.00
N SER A 419 97.51 -7.88 -98.66
CA SER A 419 96.38 -8.81 -98.61
C SER A 419 96.11 -9.31 -97.18
N GLN A 420 97.16 -9.59 -96.40
CA GLN A 420 97.00 -9.95 -94.99
C GLN A 420 96.42 -8.79 -94.17
N VAL A 421 96.91 -7.56 -94.36
CA VAL A 421 96.37 -6.36 -93.68
C VAL A 421 94.90 -6.14 -94.04
N GLN A 422 94.49 -6.37 -95.29
CA GLN A 422 93.09 -6.29 -95.70
C GLN A 422 92.23 -7.35 -95.02
N LEU A 423 92.69 -8.61 -94.98
CA LEU A 423 92.00 -9.70 -94.29
C LEU A 423 91.83 -9.40 -92.80
N ASP A 424 92.92 -8.98 -92.13
CA ASP A 424 92.92 -8.68 -90.71
C ASP A 424 92.05 -7.46 -90.39
N SER A 425 92.04 -6.44 -91.26
CA SER A 425 91.17 -5.26 -91.10
C SER A 425 89.70 -5.62 -91.27
N ASN A 426 89.35 -6.45 -92.25
CA ASN A 426 87.97 -6.91 -92.43
C ASN A 426 87.51 -7.77 -91.23
N ALA A 427 88.37 -8.68 -90.76
CA ALA A 427 88.07 -9.49 -89.57
C ALA A 427 87.90 -8.64 -88.30
N ALA A 428 88.74 -7.60 -88.13
CA ALA A 428 88.59 -6.64 -87.04
C ALA A 428 87.29 -5.83 -87.15
N ASN A 429 86.90 -5.41 -88.36
CA ASN A 429 85.64 -4.70 -88.58
C ASN A 429 84.42 -5.58 -88.25
N ASP A 430 84.42 -6.85 -88.67
CA ASP A 430 83.36 -7.81 -88.34
C ASP A 430 83.24 -8.03 -86.83
N ALA A 431 84.37 -8.17 -86.13
CA ALA A 431 84.41 -8.31 -84.67
C ALA A 431 83.89 -7.06 -83.93
N ILE A 432 84.20 -5.86 -84.45
CA ILE A 432 83.68 -4.61 -83.90
C ILE A 432 82.17 -4.51 -84.13
N GLN A 433 81.68 -4.86 -85.33
CA GLN A 433 80.25 -4.84 -85.62
C GLN A 433 79.46 -5.83 -84.75
N GLN A 434 80.04 -7.02 -84.51
CA GLN A 434 79.47 -7.98 -83.56
C GLN A 434 79.44 -7.42 -82.14
N SER A 435 80.50 -6.71 -81.73
CA SER A 435 80.57 -6.07 -80.40
C SER A 435 79.50 -4.98 -80.25
N VAL A 436 79.26 -4.16 -81.28
CA VAL A 436 78.17 -3.16 -81.31
C VAL A 436 76.81 -3.84 -81.12
N ASN A 437 76.52 -4.92 -81.86
CA ASN A 437 75.26 -5.64 -81.74
C ASN A 437 75.04 -6.23 -80.33
N VAL A 438 76.10 -6.75 -79.69
CA VAL A 438 76.04 -7.24 -78.32
C VAL A 438 75.78 -6.10 -77.33
N LEU A 439 76.45 -4.97 -77.49
CA LEU A 439 76.27 -3.80 -76.63
C LEU A 439 74.85 -3.22 -76.74
N ASP A 440 74.27 -3.17 -77.94
CA ASP A 440 72.87 -2.75 -78.15
C ASP A 440 71.90 -3.71 -77.45
N GLY A 441 72.15 -5.03 -77.52
CA GLY A 441 71.38 -6.03 -76.78
C GLY A 441 71.44 -5.84 -75.26
N ILE A 442 72.64 -5.58 -74.72
CA ILE A 442 72.84 -5.30 -73.28
C ILE A 442 72.11 -4.00 -72.90
N SER A 443 72.18 -2.95 -73.72
CA SER A 443 71.49 -1.68 -73.47
C SER A 443 69.96 -1.86 -73.40
N SER A 444 69.40 -2.68 -74.29
CA SER A 444 67.96 -3.03 -74.27
C SER A 444 67.55 -3.77 -73.00
N GLU A 445 68.30 -4.81 -72.60
CA GLU A 445 68.00 -5.55 -71.35
C GLU A 445 68.17 -4.68 -70.10
N THR A 446 69.18 -3.80 -70.09
CA THR A 446 69.40 -2.86 -68.99
C THR A 446 68.24 -1.85 -68.87
N SER A 447 67.63 -1.45 -70.00
CA SER A 447 66.45 -0.59 -70.00
C SER A 447 65.21 -1.29 -69.40
N LYS A 448 65.01 -2.57 -69.70
CA LYS A 448 63.95 -3.38 -69.06
C LYS A 448 64.17 -3.54 -67.57
N LEU A 449 65.43 -3.70 -67.14
CA LEU A 449 65.77 -3.76 -65.72
C LEU A 449 65.37 -2.46 -65.00
N THR A 450 65.58 -1.29 -65.62
CA THR A 450 65.10 -0.01 -65.08
C THR A 450 63.58 0.02 -64.90
N GLU A 451 62.81 -0.52 -65.86
CA GLU A 451 61.34 -0.61 -65.75
C GLU A 451 60.92 -1.47 -64.55
N ILE A 452 61.53 -2.66 -64.40
CA ILE A 452 61.26 -3.56 -63.27
C ILE A 452 61.59 -2.90 -61.93
N LEU A 453 62.72 -2.19 -61.82
CA LEU A 453 63.10 -1.51 -60.57
C LEU A 453 62.14 -0.35 -60.22
N ASN A 454 61.62 0.37 -61.23
CA ASN A 454 60.58 1.37 -60.99
C ASN A 454 59.27 0.73 -60.50
N GLU A 455 58.88 -0.41 -61.06
CA GLU A 455 57.70 -1.16 -60.58
C GLU A 455 57.90 -1.63 -59.13
N VAL A 456 59.08 -2.14 -58.78
CA VAL A 456 59.43 -2.51 -57.40
C VAL A 456 59.32 -1.31 -56.46
N THR A 457 59.78 -0.13 -56.87
CA THR A 457 59.67 1.11 -56.07
C THR A 457 58.20 1.43 -55.78
N HIS A 458 57.33 1.39 -56.80
CA HIS A 458 55.90 1.63 -56.63
C HIS A 458 55.24 0.59 -55.69
N LYS A 459 55.66 -0.68 -55.78
CA LYS A 459 55.17 -1.74 -54.88
C LYS A 459 55.61 -1.53 -53.44
N VAL A 460 56.82 -1.04 -53.21
CA VAL A 460 57.30 -0.67 -51.86
C VAL A 460 56.48 0.50 -51.29
N ASP A 461 56.15 1.50 -52.10
CA ASP A 461 55.28 2.61 -51.67
C ASP A 461 53.87 2.14 -51.30
N GLU A 462 53.28 1.24 -52.09
CA GLU A 462 51.99 0.60 -51.77
C GLU A 462 52.05 -0.14 -50.42
N VAL A 463 53.12 -0.91 -50.18
CA VAL A 463 53.34 -1.62 -48.91
C VAL A 463 53.46 -0.65 -47.74
N ASN A 464 54.19 0.46 -47.89
CA ASN A 464 54.33 1.46 -46.85
C ASN A 464 52.98 2.15 -46.51
N SER A 465 52.17 2.40 -47.54
CA SER A 465 50.80 2.92 -47.35
C SER A 465 49.91 1.94 -46.57
N GLN A 466 49.98 0.64 -46.89
CA GLN A 466 49.25 -0.40 -46.15
C GLN A 466 49.73 -0.50 -44.69
N ILE A 467 51.03 -0.44 -44.45
CA ILE A 467 51.60 -0.44 -43.09
C ILE A 467 51.05 0.73 -42.26
N THR A 468 50.94 1.91 -42.87
CA THR A 468 50.37 3.10 -42.21
C THR A 468 48.91 2.87 -41.83
N GLN A 469 48.10 2.28 -42.72
CA GLN A 469 46.69 1.94 -42.42
C GLN A 469 46.57 0.93 -41.27
N ILE A 470 47.43 -0.10 -41.24
CA ILE A 470 47.44 -1.09 -40.17
C ILE A 470 47.82 -0.43 -38.83
N ALA A 471 48.79 0.50 -38.83
CA ALA A 471 49.17 1.24 -37.63
C ALA A 471 48.00 2.08 -37.08
N THR A 472 47.29 2.81 -37.94
CA THR A 472 46.08 3.55 -37.53
C THR A 472 45.00 2.63 -36.98
N ALA A 473 44.74 1.49 -37.63
CA ALA A 473 43.77 0.51 -37.13
C ALA A 473 44.18 -0.06 -35.76
N ALA A 474 45.48 -0.26 -35.51
CA ALA A 474 45.98 -0.69 -34.21
C ALA A 474 45.77 0.39 -33.12
N GLU A 475 45.96 1.67 -33.42
CA GLU A 475 45.65 2.76 -32.47
C GLU A 475 44.15 2.82 -32.13
N GLU A 476 43.28 2.70 -33.14
CA GLU A 476 41.83 2.66 -32.94
C GLU A 476 41.42 1.44 -32.09
N GLN A 477 41.99 0.27 -32.38
CA GLN A 477 41.74 -0.96 -31.63
C GLN A 477 42.19 -0.83 -30.17
N THR A 478 43.32 -0.18 -29.91
CA THR A 478 43.80 0.10 -28.55
C THR A 478 42.78 0.96 -27.77
N THR A 479 42.25 2.00 -28.41
CA THR A 479 41.24 2.89 -27.81
C THR A 479 39.94 2.14 -27.50
N ALA A 480 39.42 1.38 -28.47
CA ALA A 480 38.23 0.56 -28.30
C ALA A 480 38.39 -0.48 -27.18
N THR A 481 39.57 -1.09 -27.08
CA THR A 481 39.88 -2.08 -26.03
C THR A 481 39.90 -1.43 -24.64
N ALA A 482 40.47 -0.23 -24.52
CA ALA A 482 40.47 0.51 -23.27
C ALA A 482 39.04 0.85 -22.80
N GLU A 483 38.15 1.24 -23.72
CA GLU A 483 36.73 1.44 -23.42
C GLU A 483 36.03 0.15 -22.98
N ILE A 484 36.30 -0.98 -23.65
CA ILE A 484 35.77 -2.29 -23.25
C ILE A 484 36.21 -2.64 -21.83
N SER A 485 37.51 -2.49 -21.51
CA SER A 485 38.03 -2.76 -20.16
C SER A 485 37.37 -1.88 -19.10
N SER A 486 37.21 -0.57 -19.39
CA SER A 486 36.48 0.35 -18.52
C SER A 486 35.01 -0.05 -18.30
N ASN A 487 34.32 -0.46 -19.36
CA ASN A 487 32.93 -0.92 -19.27
C ASN A 487 32.80 -2.21 -18.46
N MET A 488 33.74 -3.15 -18.62
CA MET A 488 33.77 -4.39 -17.83
C MET A 488 34.02 -4.13 -16.35
N LYS A 489 34.84 -3.13 -16.01
CA LYS A 489 34.98 -2.65 -14.63
C LYS A 489 33.64 -2.14 -14.08
N GLY A 490 32.92 -1.33 -14.87
CA GLY A 490 31.57 -0.88 -14.49
C GLY A 490 30.58 -2.03 -14.25
N ILE A 491 30.62 -3.08 -15.08
CA ILE A 491 29.79 -4.28 -14.88
C ILE A 491 30.19 -5.03 -13.61
N THR A 492 31.49 -5.14 -13.33
CA THR A 492 32.02 -5.78 -12.12
C THR A 492 31.53 -5.06 -10.86
N ASP A 493 31.70 -3.74 -10.80
CA ASP A 493 31.27 -2.90 -9.68
C ASP A 493 29.75 -2.94 -9.51
N GLY A 494 29.00 -2.85 -10.61
CA GLY A 494 27.54 -2.95 -10.62
C GLY A 494 27.04 -4.31 -10.12
N SER A 495 27.71 -5.40 -10.49
CA SER A 495 27.38 -6.75 -10.05
C SER A 495 27.66 -6.95 -8.55
N GLN A 496 28.77 -6.40 -8.04
CA GLN A 496 29.06 -6.39 -6.60
C GLN A 496 28.01 -5.61 -5.81
N HIS A 497 27.64 -4.41 -6.29
CA HIS A 497 26.61 -3.61 -5.65
C HIS A 497 25.25 -4.32 -5.64
N LEU A 498 24.89 -4.96 -6.75
CA LEU A 498 23.67 -5.77 -6.85
C LEU A 498 23.68 -6.92 -5.83
N ALA A 499 24.80 -7.62 -5.66
CA ALA A 499 24.93 -8.68 -4.66
C ALA A 499 24.71 -8.17 -3.22
N ILE A 500 25.22 -6.98 -2.88
CA ILE A 500 24.98 -6.32 -1.59
C ILE A 500 23.48 -6.02 -1.40
N GLN A 501 22.84 -5.39 -2.40
CA GLN A 501 21.42 -5.07 -2.34
C GLN A 501 20.54 -6.31 -2.20
N LEU A 502 20.90 -7.42 -2.84
CA LEU A 502 20.18 -8.68 -2.70
C LEU A 502 20.31 -9.27 -1.30
N ASN A 503 21.43 -9.05 -0.60
CA ASN A 503 21.56 -9.40 0.81
C ASN A 503 20.59 -8.60 1.68
N ASP A 504 20.46 -7.29 1.45
CA ASP A 504 19.50 -6.45 2.16
C ASP A 504 18.05 -6.90 1.90
N VAL A 505 17.72 -7.28 0.67
CA VAL A 505 16.42 -7.87 0.32
C VAL A 505 16.19 -9.15 1.11
N GLN A 506 17.17 -10.04 1.24
CA GLN A 506 17.02 -11.25 2.06
C GLN A 506 16.78 -10.95 3.54
N ASN A 507 17.45 -9.93 4.09
CA ASN A 507 17.21 -9.50 5.47
C ASN A 507 15.79 -8.93 5.66
N ASN A 508 15.30 -8.12 4.71
CA ASN A 508 13.94 -7.60 4.74
C ASN A 508 12.88 -8.70 4.61
N ILE A 509 13.15 -9.74 3.80
CA ILE A 509 12.26 -10.91 3.70
C ILE A 509 12.16 -11.61 5.05
N ARG A 510 13.30 -11.90 5.70
CA ARG A 510 13.31 -12.53 7.04
C ARG A 510 12.50 -11.73 8.06
N GLN A 511 12.70 -10.41 8.10
CA GLN A 511 11.92 -9.55 9.00
C GLN A 511 10.42 -9.62 8.68
N THR A 512 10.06 -9.62 7.40
CA THR A 512 8.66 -9.73 6.97
C THR A 512 8.05 -11.09 7.33
N GLU A 513 8.83 -12.17 7.20
CA GLU A 513 8.41 -13.51 7.63
C GLU A 513 8.16 -13.56 9.15
N ASP A 514 9.05 -12.98 9.96
CA ASP A 514 8.87 -12.87 11.42
C ASP A 514 7.60 -12.07 11.78
N GLU A 515 7.33 -10.95 11.07
CA GLU A 515 6.12 -10.14 11.27
C GLU A 515 4.84 -10.90 10.89
N ILE A 516 4.87 -11.68 9.81
CA ILE A 516 3.75 -12.54 9.40
C ILE A 516 3.52 -13.66 10.41
N GLU A 517 4.57 -14.29 10.91
CA GLU A 517 4.47 -15.33 11.93
C GLU A 517 3.85 -14.77 13.22
N GLY A 518 4.30 -13.58 13.65
CA GLY A 518 3.70 -12.87 14.77
C GLY A 518 2.23 -12.54 14.56
N LEU A 519 1.84 -12.06 13.37
CA LEU A 519 0.45 -11.78 13.01
C LEU A 519 -0.40 -13.05 13.02
N LEU A 520 0.10 -14.15 12.44
CA LEU A 520 -0.56 -15.45 12.42
C LEU A 520 -0.74 -15.99 13.84
N GLN A 521 0.23 -15.80 14.74
CA GLN A 521 0.13 -16.21 16.13
C GLN A 521 -0.99 -15.47 16.88
N VAL A 522 -1.12 -14.14 16.69
CA VAL A 522 -2.23 -13.35 17.25
C VAL A 522 -3.57 -13.83 16.71
N VAL A 523 -3.63 -14.08 15.41
CA VAL A 523 -4.83 -14.52 14.72
C VAL A 523 -5.23 -15.95 15.10
N HIS A 524 -4.27 -16.83 15.42
CA HIS A 524 -4.53 -18.19 15.92
C HIS A 524 -5.17 -18.23 17.31
N GLN A 525 -5.10 -17.14 18.08
CA GLN A 525 -5.81 -17.04 19.35
C GLN A 525 -7.34 -16.96 19.15
N PHE A 526 -7.80 -16.60 17.95
CA PHE A 526 -9.21 -16.59 17.61
C PHE A 526 -9.65 -17.95 17.07
N GLU A 527 -10.61 -18.57 17.74
CA GLU A 527 -11.30 -19.77 17.25
C GLU A 527 -12.43 -19.30 16.33
N ILE A 528 -12.27 -19.49 15.02
CA ILE A 528 -13.24 -19.04 14.00
C ILE A 528 -14.11 -20.17 13.46
#